data_AF-A0A0B7ASQ3-F1
#
_entry.id   AF-A0A0B7ASQ3-F1
#
_cell.length_a   1.000
_cell.length_b   1.000
_cell.length_c   1.000
_cell.angle_alpha   90.00
_cell.angle_beta   90.00
_cell.angle_gamma   90.00
#
_symmetry.space_group_name_H-M   'P 1'
#
loop_
_entity.id
_entity.type
_entity.pdbx_description
1 polymer ?
#
loop_
_entity_poly.entity_id
_entity_poly.type
_entity_poly.pdbx_seq_one_letter_code
_entity_poly.pdbx_strand_id
1 'polypeptide(L)'
;QVALVRHNTLEPTEQGFVQYIPSSREFEVREFNNVLRSGSYYWSLPYQYLSKRLSSYGGELTYRVYYEVDRFDVPTSDPDVIISGNGITLQHRSQTEFRPRAPTTVKVPLVESAWERSRDFSRDGPISEYATREDIMQVLENVTTILVRATYDNRQTLIRLGGVLLTTGVPQITGLGRAVNVEECTCPTGYTGNSCEECASGFYRVQQGQFGRECIACTCNGHSNDCDPFSGICRSCRDNTAGPYCNECAVGYVGDPRSGRPDACQACPCPLTTAENQFSRTCVLDRDGDITCTACPEGYIGKKCE
;
A
#
# COMPACT_ATOMS: atom_id res chain seq x y z
N GLN A 1 7.35 9.71 13.83
CA GLN A 1 8.65 10.29 14.26
C GLN A 1 9.69 9.87 13.23
N VAL A 2 10.63 10.75 12.87
CA VAL A 2 11.77 10.36 12.02
C VAL A 2 12.62 9.37 12.83
N ALA A 3 13.00 8.25 12.22
CA ALA A 3 13.86 7.25 12.83
C ALA A 3 15.22 7.23 12.14
N LEU A 4 16.27 6.85 12.85
CA LEU A 4 17.57 6.55 12.25
C LEU A 4 17.68 5.02 12.11
N VAL A 5 18.03 4.53 10.93
CA VAL A 5 18.10 3.10 10.61
C VAL A 5 19.43 2.75 9.96
N ARG A 6 19.89 1.51 10.16
CA ARG A 6 21.05 0.97 9.45
C ARG A 6 20.67 0.56 8.02
N HIS A 7 21.45 0.94 7.02
CA HIS A 7 21.13 0.73 5.60
C HIS A 7 20.77 -0.72 5.24
N ASN A 8 21.58 -1.70 5.69
CA ASN A 8 21.44 -3.09 5.24
C ASN A 8 20.31 -3.86 5.93
N THR A 9 19.97 -3.50 7.19
CA THR A 9 18.98 -4.23 7.99
C THR A 9 17.67 -3.48 8.15
N LEU A 10 17.67 -2.17 7.87
CA LEU A 10 16.58 -1.22 8.18
C LEU A 10 16.17 -1.24 9.66
N GLU A 11 17.00 -1.81 10.53
CA GLU A 11 16.75 -1.85 11.95
C GLU A 11 16.93 -0.43 12.53
N PRO A 12 15.96 0.04 13.34
CA PRO A 12 16.10 1.32 14.02
C PRO A 12 17.23 1.27 15.05
N THR A 13 17.95 2.38 15.17
CA THR A 13 18.93 2.56 16.25
C THR A 13 18.22 2.64 17.61
N GLU A 14 18.97 2.44 18.70
CA GLU A 14 18.42 2.51 20.05
C GLU A 14 17.69 3.83 20.32
N GLN A 15 16.63 3.76 21.12
CA GLN A 15 15.82 4.92 21.48
C GLN A 15 16.65 5.91 22.31
N GLY A 16 16.61 7.19 21.93
CA GLY A 16 17.28 8.28 22.66
C GLY A 16 18.44 8.95 21.92
N PHE A 17 18.96 8.36 20.84
CA PHE A 17 20.01 8.99 20.04
C PHE A 17 19.50 10.13 19.16
N VAL A 18 18.26 10.02 18.66
CA VAL A 18 17.62 11.06 17.85
C VAL A 18 16.94 12.07 18.74
N GLN A 19 17.42 13.32 18.71
CA GLN A 19 16.87 14.45 19.44
C GLN A 19 16.17 15.41 18.48
N TYR A 20 15.03 15.96 18.86
CA TYR A 20 14.34 17.00 18.10
C TYR A 20 14.72 18.38 18.64
N ILE A 21 15.11 19.30 17.75
CA ILE A 21 15.46 20.68 18.05
C ILE A 21 14.29 21.59 17.65
N PRO A 22 13.45 22.08 18.59
CA PRO A 22 12.26 22.85 18.25
C PRO A 22 12.55 24.20 17.58
N SER A 23 13.67 24.85 17.93
CA SER A 23 14.03 26.18 17.42
C SER A 23 14.34 26.18 15.92
N SER A 24 14.99 25.14 15.40
CA SER A 24 15.30 24.98 13.97
C SER A 24 14.39 23.96 13.26
N ARG A 25 13.54 23.24 14.00
CA ARG A 25 12.70 22.14 13.50
C ARG A 25 13.53 21.04 12.84
N GLU A 26 14.65 20.70 13.44
CA GLU A 26 15.61 19.70 12.97
C GLU A 26 15.66 18.48 13.88
N PHE A 27 16.02 17.33 13.34
CA PHE A 27 16.41 16.14 14.08
C PHE A 27 17.93 16.07 14.13
N GLU A 28 18.50 15.74 15.29
CA GLU A 28 19.93 15.72 15.53
C GLU A 28 20.36 14.39 16.17
N VAL A 29 21.55 13.91 15.80
CA VAL A 29 22.31 12.93 16.57
C VAL A 29 23.67 13.51 16.89
N ARG A 30 24.02 13.55 18.17
CA ARG A 30 25.33 13.97 18.69
C ARG A 30 26.20 12.75 18.96
N GLU A 31 27.51 12.97 18.97
CA GLU A 31 28.51 11.92 19.17
C GLU A 31 28.28 10.72 18.23
N PHE A 32 27.92 11.00 16.98
CA PHE A 32 27.37 10.03 16.02
C PHE A 32 28.18 8.73 15.94
N ASN A 33 29.49 8.82 15.70
CA ASN A 33 30.36 7.64 15.63
C ASN A 33 30.74 7.03 16.99
N ASN A 34 30.45 7.70 18.12
CA ASN A 34 30.64 7.11 19.45
C ASN A 34 29.41 6.30 19.86
N VAL A 35 28.20 6.81 19.58
CA VAL A 35 26.93 6.17 19.97
C VAL A 35 26.46 5.12 18.97
N LEU A 36 26.88 5.23 17.71
CA LEU A 36 26.52 4.28 16.65
C LEU A 36 27.72 3.42 16.25
N ARG A 37 27.47 2.12 16.07
CA ARG A 37 28.49 1.20 15.54
C ARG A 37 28.86 1.58 14.11
N SER A 38 30.10 1.33 13.68
CA SER A 38 30.54 1.57 12.30
C SER A 38 29.57 0.99 11.26
N GLY A 39 29.17 1.81 10.28
CA GLY A 39 28.25 1.43 9.22
C GLY A 39 27.58 2.64 8.56
N SER A 40 26.77 2.36 7.52
CA SER A 40 25.97 3.38 6.84
C SER A 40 24.58 3.48 7.46
N TYR A 41 24.17 4.69 7.81
CA TYR A 41 22.88 4.99 8.43
C TYR A 41 22.10 6.00 7.61
N TYR A 42 20.78 5.87 7.70
CA TYR A 42 19.82 6.72 7.01
C TYR A 42 18.70 7.15 7.95
N TRP A 43 18.20 8.34 7.72
CA TRP A 43 16.95 8.82 8.27
C TRP A 43 15.78 8.16 7.53
N SER A 44 14.99 7.35 8.22
CA SER A 44 13.73 6.83 7.71
C SER A 44 12.63 7.86 7.93
N LEU A 45 12.02 8.31 6.82
CA LEU A 45 10.96 9.30 6.86
C LEU A 45 9.66 8.70 7.42
N PRO A 46 8.88 9.47 8.20
CA PRO A 46 7.66 8.97 8.83
C PRO A 46 6.54 8.68 7.83
N TYR A 47 5.51 7.96 8.31
CA TYR A 47 4.34 7.51 7.52
C TYR A 47 3.67 8.59 6.67
N GLN A 48 3.74 9.87 7.08
CA GLN A 48 3.22 10.99 6.30
C GLN A 48 3.89 11.19 4.92
N TYR A 49 5.04 10.57 4.66
CA TYR A 49 5.70 10.58 3.35
C TYR A 49 5.48 9.29 2.55
N LEU A 50 4.90 8.26 3.17
CA LEU A 50 4.75 6.93 2.60
C LEU A 50 3.39 6.74 1.91
N SER A 51 3.10 5.52 1.48
CA SER A 51 1.89 5.14 0.74
C SER A 51 1.81 5.82 -0.63
N LYS A 52 0.60 6.05 -1.14
CA LYS A 52 0.36 6.59 -2.48
C LYS A 52 0.88 8.03 -2.62
N ARG A 53 1.85 8.24 -3.51
CA ARG A 53 2.52 9.51 -3.81
C ARG A 53 2.63 9.81 -5.31
N LEU A 54 1.77 9.21 -6.14
CA LEU A 54 1.72 9.45 -7.59
C LEU A 54 1.65 10.94 -7.97
N SER A 55 0.88 11.74 -7.21
CA SER A 55 0.80 13.19 -7.42
C SER A 55 2.11 13.94 -7.17
N SER A 56 3.15 13.28 -6.65
CA SER A 56 4.49 13.87 -6.46
C SER A 56 5.40 13.66 -7.68
N TYR A 57 4.99 12.86 -8.67
CA TYR A 57 5.77 12.64 -9.89
C TYR A 57 6.00 13.95 -10.65
N GLY A 58 7.25 14.18 -11.05
CA GLY A 58 7.72 15.46 -11.62
C GLY A 58 7.86 16.61 -10.63
N GLY A 59 7.57 16.39 -9.34
CA GLY A 59 7.90 17.30 -8.24
C GLY A 59 9.30 17.05 -7.69
N GLU A 60 9.56 17.54 -6.47
CA GLU A 60 10.85 17.42 -5.81
C GLU A 60 10.68 17.04 -4.33
N LEU A 61 11.57 16.15 -3.84
CA LEU A 61 11.87 15.97 -2.42
C LEU A 61 12.99 16.95 -2.05
N THR A 62 12.70 17.90 -1.17
CA THR A 62 13.68 18.85 -0.64
C THR A 62 14.01 18.49 0.80
N TYR A 63 15.27 18.58 1.18
CA TYR A 63 15.70 18.45 2.58
C TYR A 63 16.97 19.27 2.84
N ARG A 64 17.28 19.50 4.11
CA ARG A 64 18.50 20.17 4.56
C ARG A 64 19.28 19.26 5.49
N VAL A 65 20.57 19.13 5.23
CA VAL A 65 21.51 18.42 6.10
C VAL A 65 22.61 19.33 6.60
N TYR A 66 23.08 19.05 7.81
CA TYR A 66 24.26 19.67 8.40
C TYR A 66 24.97 18.59 9.20
N TYR A 67 26.27 18.42 9.00
CA TYR A 67 27.06 17.45 9.75
C TYR A 67 28.39 18.05 10.17
N GLU A 68 28.96 17.52 11.24
CA GLU A 68 30.30 17.88 11.72
C GLU A 68 31.19 16.65 11.75
N VAL A 69 32.49 16.89 11.58
CA VAL A 69 33.56 15.89 11.69
C VAL A 69 34.57 16.37 12.73
N ASP A 70 35.40 15.47 13.25
CA ASP A 70 36.36 15.82 14.27
C ASP A 70 37.60 16.56 13.72
N ARG A 71 38.42 15.91 12.89
CA ARG A 71 39.72 16.42 12.43
C ARG A 71 39.94 16.26 10.93
N PHE A 72 39.78 15.05 10.40
CA PHE A 72 40.03 14.73 9.00
C PHE A 72 38.76 14.26 8.32
N ASP A 73 38.55 14.74 7.10
CA ASP A 73 37.41 14.37 6.28
C ASP A 73 37.71 13.01 5.62
N VAL A 74 36.81 12.05 5.82
CA VAL A 74 36.79 10.77 5.12
C VAL A 74 35.37 10.56 4.57
N PRO A 75 35.00 11.28 3.49
CA PRO A 75 33.65 11.27 2.96
C PRO A 75 33.25 9.87 2.47
N THR A 76 31.99 9.49 2.69
CA THR A 76 31.44 8.25 2.12
C THR A 76 30.81 8.51 0.74
N SER A 77 30.55 7.46 -0.02
CA SER A 77 29.95 7.55 -1.38
C SER A 77 28.62 6.80 -1.48
N ASP A 78 27.89 6.70 -0.38
CA ASP A 78 26.57 6.06 -0.34
C ASP A 78 25.52 6.90 -1.11
N PRO A 79 24.43 6.30 -1.62
CA PRO A 79 23.30 7.05 -2.16
C PRO A 79 22.76 8.09 -1.18
N ASP A 80 22.33 9.25 -1.67
CA ASP A 80 21.84 10.32 -0.81
C ASP A 80 20.37 10.13 -0.42
N VAL A 81 19.56 9.61 -1.35
CA VAL A 81 18.17 9.21 -1.08
C VAL A 81 17.90 7.84 -1.67
N ILE A 82 17.17 7.02 -0.92
CA ILE A 82 16.66 5.72 -1.38
C ILE A 82 15.15 5.70 -1.20
N ILE A 83 14.43 5.32 -2.24
CA ILE A 83 12.97 5.14 -2.19
C ILE A 83 12.62 3.73 -2.62
N SER A 84 11.73 3.09 -1.87
CA SER A 84 11.27 1.73 -2.14
C SER A 84 9.75 1.67 -2.14
N GLY A 85 9.21 0.82 -3.01
CA GLY A 85 7.78 0.60 -3.17
C GLY A 85 7.50 -0.49 -4.19
N ASN A 86 6.43 -1.27 -4.00
CA ASN A 86 6.03 -2.38 -4.90
C ASN A 86 7.18 -3.33 -5.31
N GLY A 87 8.14 -3.58 -4.40
CA GLY A 87 9.29 -4.46 -4.66
C GLY A 87 10.39 -3.85 -5.53
N ILE A 88 10.32 -2.55 -5.82
CA ILE A 88 11.36 -1.79 -6.52
C ILE A 88 12.08 -0.90 -5.51
N THR A 89 13.40 -0.78 -5.65
CA THR A 89 14.22 0.17 -4.88
C THR A 89 14.99 1.06 -5.84
N LEU A 90 14.83 2.37 -5.69
CA LEU A 90 15.50 3.39 -6.48
C LEU A 90 16.46 4.17 -5.59
N GLN A 91 17.61 4.53 -6.16
CA GLN A 91 18.70 5.25 -5.49
C GLN A 91 18.96 6.56 -6.22
N HIS A 92 19.13 7.64 -5.46
CA HIS A 92 19.51 8.94 -5.96
C HIS A 92 20.88 9.33 -5.43
N ARG A 93 21.74 9.84 -6.32
CA ARG A 93 23.05 10.41 -5.99
C ARG A 93 23.06 11.85 -6.44
N SER A 94 23.20 12.76 -5.49
CA SER A 94 23.24 14.20 -5.75
C SER A 94 24.59 14.60 -6.32
N GLN A 95 24.59 15.58 -7.21
CA GLN A 95 25.80 16.26 -7.66
C GLN A 95 26.24 17.37 -6.67
N THR A 96 25.45 17.62 -5.61
CA THR A 96 25.76 18.62 -4.59
C THR A 96 26.99 18.21 -3.79
N GLU A 97 27.94 19.14 -3.64
CA GLU A 97 29.09 18.96 -2.76
C GLU A 97 28.66 19.13 -1.29
N PHE A 98 28.79 18.07 -0.49
CA PHE A 98 28.52 18.11 0.94
C PHE A 98 29.79 18.50 1.70
N ARG A 99 29.74 19.61 2.44
CA ARG A 99 30.87 20.10 3.25
C ARG A 99 30.55 20.03 4.74
N PRO A 100 31.50 19.58 5.59
CA PRO A 100 31.32 19.60 7.02
C PRO A 100 31.10 21.04 7.53
N ARG A 101 30.28 21.18 8.58
CA ARG A 101 29.94 22.46 9.24
C ARG A 101 29.28 23.49 8.32
N ALA A 102 28.73 23.06 7.17
CA ALA A 102 27.97 23.90 6.27
C ALA A 102 26.57 23.30 6.01
N PRO A 103 25.47 24.03 6.31
CA PRO A 103 24.13 23.54 6.01
C PRO A 103 23.93 23.47 4.50
N THR A 104 23.53 22.30 4.01
CA THR A 104 23.36 22.02 2.58
C THR A 104 21.91 21.64 2.32
N THR A 105 21.24 22.36 1.41
CA THR A 105 19.89 22.02 0.95
C THR A 105 19.98 21.25 -0.36
N VAL A 106 19.35 20.07 -0.38
CA VAL A 106 19.32 19.17 -1.53
C VAL A 106 17.91 19.15 -2.09
N LYS A 107 17.80 19.16 -3.42
CA LYS A 107 16.55 19.01 -4.16
C LYS A 107 16.67 17.78 -5.04
N VAL A 108 15.78 16.82 -4.80
CA VAL A 108 15.77 15.53 -5.49
C VAL A 108 14.53 15.49 -6.39
N PRO A 109 14.68 15.68 -7.71
CA PRO A 109 13.54 15.64 -8.62
C PRO A 109 13.04 14.20 -8.79
N LEU A 110 11.72 14.03 -8.82
CA LEU A 110 11.04 12.74 -9.00
C LEU A 110 10.77 12.48 -10.48
N VAL A 111 11.86 12.37 -11.25
CA VAL A 111 11.89 12.09 -12.70
C VAL A 111 13.00 11.10 -13.03
N GLU A 112 12.87 10.40 -14.15
CA GLU A 112 13.67 9.24 -14.57
C GLU A 112 15.17 9.50 -14.51
N SER A 113 15.60 10.66 -15.02
CA SER A 113 17.02 11.03 -15.13
C SER A 113 17.73 11.20 -13.78
N ALA A 114 16.99 11.24 -12.67
CA ALA A 114 17.54 11.47 -11.35
C ALA A 114 17.69 10.20 -10.51
N TRP A 115 17.16 9.07 -10.97
CA TRP A 115 17.11 7.84 -10.18
C TRP A 115 17.76 6.69 -10.91
N GLU A 116 18.43 5.84 -10.15
CA GLU A 116 19.02 4.60 -10.61
C GLU A 116 18.28 3.44 -9.92
N ARG A 117 18.01 2.37 -10.66
CA ARG A 117 17.39 1.19 -10.06
C ARG A 117 18.46 0.38 -9.33
N SER A 118 18.21 0.03 -8.07
CA SER A 118 19.11 -0.83 -7.31
C SER A 118 19.26 -2.18 -8.02
N ARG A 119 20.49 -2.67 -8.14
CA ARG A 119 20.79 -3.95 -8.80
C ARG A 119 20.37 -5.10 -7.89
N ASP A 120 19.16 -5.63 -8.11
CA ASP A 120 18.84 -6.97 -7.65
C ASP A 120 19.34 -7.97 -8.71
N PHE A 121 20.30 -8.81 -8.34
CA PHE A 121 20.92 -9.83 -9.19
C PHE A 121 19.95 -10.94 -9.68
N SER A 122 18.63 -10.76 -9.55
CA SER A 122 17.61 -11.79 -9.67
C SER A 122 16.69 -11.67 -10.89
N ARG A 123 16.85 -10.65 -11.76
CA ARG A 123 16.11 -10.58 -13.03
C ARG A 123 17.03 -10.32 -14.22
N ASP A 124 17.00 -11.23 -15.19
CA ASP A 124 17.55 -11.04 -16.54
C ASP A 124 16.78 -9.90 -17.23
N GLY A 125 17.34 -8.70 -17.17
CA GLY A 125 16.85 -7.51 -17.85
C GLY A 125 18.03 -6.67 -18.31
N PRO A 126 17.88 -5.88 -19.39
CA PRO A 126 18.93 -4.99 -19.84
C PRO A 126 19.32 -4.02 -18.71
N ILE A 127 20.63 -3.83 -18.54
CA ILE A 127 21.24 -2.97 -17.53
C ILE A 127 20.95 -1.51 -17.90
N SER A 128 19.76 -1.01 -17.58
CA SER A 128 19.53 0.43 -17.54
C SER A 128 20.19 0.97 -16.28
N GLU A 129 21.12 1.91 -16.44
CA GLU A 129 21.72 2.65 -15.33
C GLU A 129 20.66 3.52 -14.61
N TYR A 130 19.69 4.05 -15.37
CA TYR A 130 18.63 4.91 -14.86
C TYR A 130 17.29 4.19 -14.70
N ALA A 131 16.46 4.70 -13.79
CA ALA A 131 15.09 4.26 -13.58
C ALA A 131 14.21 4.67 -14.77
N THR A 132 13.28 3.79 -15.15
CA THR A 132 12.25 4.12 -16.13
C THR A 132 11.09 4.88 -15.48
N ARG A 133 10.24 5.50 -16.31
CA ARG A 133 8.99 6.11 -15.84
C ARG A 133 8.15 5.13 -15.03
N GLU A 134 8.04 3.90 -15.54
CA GLU A 134 7.28 2.84 -14.90
C GLU A 134 7.85 2.49 -13.54
N ASP A 135 9.18 2.45 -13.37
CA ASP A 135 9.80 2.18 -12.08
C ASP A 135 9.44 3.24 -11.04
N ILE A 136 9.54 4.52 -11.42
CA ILE A 136 9.17 5.62 -10.52
C ILE A 136 7.68 5.57 -10.18
N MET A 137 6.82 5.34 -11.18
CA MET A 137 5.38 5.24 -10.96
C MET A 137 5.01 4.06 -10.06
N GLN A 138 5.61 2.89 -10.25
CA GLN A 138 5.36 1.73 -9.39
C GLN A 138 5.78 1.98 -7.94
N VAL A 139 6.91 2.65 -7.72
CA VAL A 139 7.33 3.04 -6.37
C VAL A 139 6.37 4.06 -5.77
N LEU A 140 5.96 5.08 -6.53
CA LEU A 140 5.05 6.13 -6.07
C LEU A 140 3.60 5.64 -5.89
N GLU A 141 3.16 4.56 -6.56
CA GLU A 141 1.85 3.92 -6.34
C GLU A 141 1.73 3.43 -4.90
N ASN A 142 2.82 2.89 -4.33
CA ASN A 142 2.86 2.42 -2.95
C ASN A 142 4.27 2.54 -2.36
N VAL A 143 4.60 3.74 -1.87
CA VAL A 143 5.89 4.00 -1.23
C VAL A 143 5.92 3.33 0.13
N THR A 144 6.82 2.37 0.33
CA THR A 144 7.01 1.67 1.60
C THR A 144 8.07 2.34 2.46
N THR A 145 9.12 2.89 1.84
CA THR A 145 10.26 3.49 2.55
C THR A 145 10.83 4.67 1.78
N ILE A 146 11.15 5.76 2.48
CA ILE A 146 12.04 6.83 1.99
C ILE A 146 13.16 7.01 3.01
N LEU A 147 14.39 6.85 2.54
CA LEU A 147 15.61 6.99 3.33
C LEU A 147 16.41 8.19 2.86
N VAL A 148 16.80 9.07 3.78
CA VAL A 148 17.74 10.17 3.52
C VAL A 148 19.04 9.89 4.24
N ARG A 149 20.17 9.96 3.53
CA ARG A 149 21.49 9.61 4.07
C ARG A 149 21.82 10.40 5.35
N ALA A 150 22.34 9.69 6.34
CA ALA A 150 22.77 10.27 7.62
C ALA A 150 24.29 10.13 7.86
N THR A 151 24.95 9.17 7.21
CA THR A 151 26.41 8.99 7.26
C THR A 151 27.04 9.70 6.05
N TYR A 152 27.54 10.92 6.22
CA TYR A 152 28.26 11.65 5.15
C TYR A 152 29.78 11.43 5.22
N ASP A 153 30.31 11.12 6.41
CA ASP A 153 31.74 10.98 6.66
C ASP A 153 32.02 9.91 7.74
N ASN A 154 33.08 9.11 7.56
CA ASN A 154 33.50 8.09 8.53
C ASN A 154 34.06 8.66 9.85
N ARG A 155 34.24 9.98 9.94
CA ARG A 155 34.70 10.72 11.12
C ARG A 155 33.64 11.70 11.65
N GLN A 156 32.39 11.53 11.22
CA GLN A 156 31.25 12.33 11.66
C GLN A 156 31.00 12.27 13.18
N THR A 157 30.87 13.44 13.80
CA THR A 157 30.54 13.60 15.22
C THR A 157 29.11 14.06 15.43
N LEU A 158 28.48 14.69 14.43
CA LEU A 158 27.13 15.24 14.53
C LEU A 158 26.44 15.19 13.17
N ILE A 159 25.14 14.92 13.16
CA ILE A 159 24.28 15.04 11.98
C ILE A 159 22.96 15.70 12.34
N ARG A 160 22.46 16.57 11.46
CA ARG A 160 21.13 17.15 11.50
C ARG A 160 20.39 16.93 10.19
N LEU A 161 19.10 16.67 10.30
CA LEU A 161 18.14 16.66 9.20
C LEU A 161 17.00 17.65 9.49
N GLY A 162 16.71 18.52 8.54
CA GLY A 162 15.60 19.47 8.64
C GLY A 162 14.99 19.80 7.29
N GLY A 163 13.90 20.57 7.32
CA GLY A 163 13.28 21.11 6.12
C GLY A 163 12.86 20.06 5.09
N VAL A 164 12.49 18.85 5.53
CA VAL A 164 12.03 17.78 4.65
C VAL A 164 10.66 18.16 4.10
N LEU A 165 10.54 18.25 2.78
CA LEU A 165 9.35 18.64 2.04
C LEU A 165 9.24 17.80 0.78
N LEU A 166 8.05 17.24 0.53
CA LEU A 166 7.75 16.53 -0.70
C LEU A 166 6.68 17.32 -1.47
N THR A 167 7.02 17.75 -2.67
CA THR A 167 6.06 18.47 -3.54
C THR A 167 5.01 17.50 -4.06
N THR A 168 3.74 17.88 -3.96
CA THR A 168 2.61 17.09 -4.47
C THR A 168 1.64 17.98 -5.22
N GLY A 169 1.13 17.47 -6.34
CA GLY A 169 0.00 18.05 -7.05
C GLY A 169 -1.28 17.90 -6.24
N VAL A 170 -2.10 18.94 -6.26
CA VAL A 170 -3.43 18.97 -5.65
C VAL A 170 -4.42 19.56 -6.64
N PRO A 171 -5.71 19.18 -6.61
CA PRO A 171 -6.69 19.66 -7.57
C PRO A 171 -7.08 21.13 -7.33
N GLN A 172 -6.79 21.69 -6.16
CA GLN A 172 -7.12 23.09 -5.86
C GLN A 172 -6.13 24.06 -6.50
N ILE A 173 -6.61 25.26 -6.86
CA ILE A 173 -5.76 26.34 -7.36
C ILE A 173 -4.91 26.87 -6.19
N THR A 174 -3.62 26.55 -6.21
CA THR A 174 -2.66 26.99 -5.18
C THR A 174 -1.89 28.26 -5.55
N GLY A 175 -1.94 28.68 -6.82
CA GLY A 175 -1.11 29.77 -7.34
C GLY A 175 0.37 29.40 -7.57
N LEU A 176 0.75 28.14 -7.33
CA LEU A 176 2.13 27.63 -7.47
C LEU A 176 2.43 27.06 -8.87
N GLY A 177 1.55 27.30 -9.85
CA GLY A 177 1.64 26.71 -11.18
C GLY A 177 0.95 25.35 -11.30
N ARG A 178 0.85 24.85 -12.53
CA ARG A 178 0.21 23.55 -12.83
C ARG A 178 1.24 22.43 -12.71
N ALA A 179 0.87 21.34 -12.05
CA ALA A 179 1.66 20.11 -12.04
C ALA A 179 1.52 19.39 -13.39
N VAL A 180 2.40 19.71 -14.35
CA VAL A 180 2.30 19.23 -15.76
C VAL A 180 2.52 17.73 -15.89
N ASN A 181 3.30 17.14 -14.98
CA ASN A 181 3.66 15.72 -15.02
C ASN A 181 2.67 14.83 -14.26
N VAL A 182 1.76 15.42 -13.47
CA VAL A 182 0.73 14.65 -12.74
C VAL A 182 -0.41 14.35 -13.68
N GLU A 183 -0.70 13.07 -13.85
CA GLU A 183 -1.82 12.62 -14.67
C GLU A 183 -3.16 12.89 -13.98
N GLU A 184 -4.14 13.24 -14.78
CA GLU A 184 -5.56 13.31 -14.41
C GLU A 184 -6.36 12.66 -15.54
N CYS A 185 -6.39 11.33 -15.50
CA CYS A 185 -6.94 10.50 -16.55
C CYS A 185 -8.48 10.39 -16.44
N THR A 186 -9.16 10.34 -17.58
CA THR A 186 -10.53 9.84 -17.65
C THR A 186 -10.49 8.32 -17.74
N CYS A 187 -10.90 7.64 -16.69
CA CYS A 187 -10.67 6.20 -16.59
C CYS A 187 -11.65 5.35 -17.40
N PRO A 188 -11.16 4.25 -18.01
CA PRO A 188 -12.04 3.27 -18.63
C PRO A 188 -12.90 2.56 -17.59
N THR A 189 -13.94 1.86 -18.07
CA THR A 189 -14.84 1.08 -17.22
C THR A 189 -14.06 0.11 -16.33
N GLY A 190 -14.35 0.14 -15.03
CA GLY A 190 -13.71 -0.73 -14.04
C GLY A 190 -12.48 -0.13 -13.36
N TYR A 191 -12.05 1.06 -13.74
CA TYR A 191 -10.88 1.74 -13.19
C TYR A 191 -11.22 3.09 -12.58
N THR A 192 -10.43 3.52 -11.60
CA THR A 192 -10.54 4.81 -10.91
C THR A 192 -9.15 5.29 -10.45
N GLY A 193 -9.07 6.51 -9.95
CA GLY A 193 -7.81 7.17 -9.56
C GLY A 193 -7.31 8.15 -10.60
N ASN A 194 -6.29 8.94 -10.24
CA ASN A 194 -5.77 10.00 -11.11
C ASN A 194 -5.04 9.43 -12.33
N SER A 195 -4.45 8.24 -12.19
CA SER A 195 -3.75 7.49 -13.23
C SER A 195 -4.48 6.20 -13.60
N CYS A 196 -5.75 6.04 -13.22
CA CYS A 196 -6.54 4.81 -13.41
C CYS A 196 -5.87 3.56 -12.82
N GLU A 197 -5.17 3.79 -11.71
CA GLU A 197 -4.35 2.83 -11.00
C GLU A 197 -5.16 1.99 -10.01
N GLU A 198 -6.39 2.35 -9.71
CA GLU A 198 -7.25 1.60 -8.78
C GLU A 198 -8.41 0.94 -9.52
N CYS A 199 -8.87 -0.21 -9.01
CA CYS A 199 -10.14 -0.76 -9.50
C CYS A 199 -11.30 0.04 -8.94
N ALA A 200 -12.26 0.38 -9.80
CA ALA A 200 -13.50 1.03 -9.39
C ALA A 200 -14.31 0.10 -8.47
N SER A 201 -15.21 0.67 -7.67
CA SER A 201 -16.15 -0.12 -6.86
C SER A 201 -16.93 -1.11 -7.74
N GLY A 202 -17.06 -2.35 -7.29
CA GLY A 202 -17.63 -3.45 -8.07
C GLY A 202 -16.65 -4.13 -9.03
N PHE A 203 -15.36 -3.79 -8.96
CA PHE A 203 -14.28 -4.45 -9.70
C PHE A 203 -13.15 -4.84 -8.75
N TYR A 204 -12.42 -5.89 -9.09
CA TYR A 204 -11.24 -6.34 -8.36
C TYR A 204 -10.08 -6.65 -9.31
N ARG A 205 -8.86 -6.57 -8.78
CA ARG A 205 -7.63 -6.76 -9.57
C ARG A 205 -7.29 -8.24 -9.67
N VAL A 206 -7.11 -8.75 -10.89
CA VAL A 206 -6.58 -10.10 -11.11
C VAL A 206 -5.06 -10.08 -11.29
N GLN A 207 -4.37 -10.97 -10.58
CA GLN A 207 -2.91 -11.15 -10.71
C GLN A 207 -2.60 -12.04 -11.93
N GLN A 208 -2.85 -11.56 -13.15
CA GLN A 208 -2.36 -12.20 -14.37
C GLN A 208 -1.27 -11.37 -15.06
N GLY A 209 -0.17 -12.03 -15.44
CA GLY A 209 0.95 -11.44 -16.17
C GLY A 209 1.95 -10.66 -15.30
N GLN A 210 3.04 -10.20 -15.93
CA GLN A 210 4.14 -9.47 -15.27
C GLN A 210 3.69 -8.14 -14.62
N PHE A 211 2.50 -7.65 -14.97
CA PHE A 211 2.00 -6.33 -14.55
C PHE A 211 0.64 -6.36 -13.85
N GLY A 212 -0.15 -7.45 -13.90
CA GLY A 212 -1.32 -7.67 -13.02
C GLY A 212 -2.26 -6.47 -12.80
N ARG A 213 -2.53 -5.64 -13.82
CA ARG A 213 -3.37 -4.42 -13.72
C ARG A 213 -4.78 -4.59 -14.28
N GLU A 214 -5.25 -5.80 -14.56
CA GLU A 214 -6.61 -5.96 -15.08
C GLU A 214 -7.64 -5.91 -13.95
N CYS A 215 -8.61 -4.99 -14.06
CA CYS A 215 -9.75 -4.87 -13.16
C CYS A 215 -10.95 -5.53 -13.81
N ILE A 216 -11.47 -6.58 -13.17
CA ILE A 216 -12.63 -7.33 -13.65
C ILE A 216 -13.81 -7.16 -12.70
N ALA A 217 -15.02 -7.20 -13.24
CA ALA A 217 -16.24 -7.02 -12.46
C ALA A 217 -16.42 -8.14 -11.42
N CYS A 218 -16.88 -7.78 -10.24
CA CYS A 218 -17.23 -8.74 -9.19
C CYS A 218 -18.31 -9.72 -9.69
N THR A 219 -18.09 -11.02 -9.48
CA THR A 219 -19.03 -12.07 -9.91
C THR A 219 -19.80 -12.61 -8.70
N CYS A 220 -20.75 -11.83 -8.20
CA CYS A 220 -21.52 -12.13 -6.99
C CYS A 220 -22.90 -12.73 -7.26
N ASN A 221 -23.06 -13.42 -8.39
CA ASN A 221 -24.33 -14.01 -8.86
C ASN A 221 -25.52 -13.02 -8.84
N GLY A 222 -25.28 -11.71 -9.01
CA GLY A 222 -26.33 -10.68 -8.94
C GLY A 222 -26.77 -10.27 -7.52
N HIS A 223 -26.31 -10.97 -6.50
CA HIS A 223 -26.71 -10.76 -5.09
C HIS A 223 -25.85 -9.72 -4.36
N SER A 224 -24.73 -9.29 -4.94
CA SER A 224 -23.96 -8.13 -4.51
C SER A 224 -23.37 -7.40 -5.70
N ASN A 225 -23.08 -6.12 -5.52
CA ASN A 225 -22.36 -5.27 -6.47
C ASN A 225 -20.99 -4.83 -5.94
N ASP A 226 -20.56 -5.37 -4.79
CA ASP A 226 -19.28 -5.04 -4.16
C ASP A 226 -18.52 -6.31 -3.77
N CYS A 227 -17.20 -6.26 -3.93
CA CYS A 227 -16.31 -7.34 -3.55
C CYS A 227 -14.98 -6.77 -3.06
N ASP A 228 -14.22 -7.61 -2.37
CA ASP A 228 -12.87 -7.27 -1.96
C ASP A 228 -11.99 -7.02 -3.19
N PRO A 229 -11.31 -5.85 -3.29
CA PRO A 229 -10.62 -5.43 -4.51
C PRO A 229 -9.36 -6.26 -4.84
N PHE A 230 -8.90 -7.13 -3.92
CA PHE A 230 -7.73 -7.97 -4.11
C PHE A 230 -8.09 -9.45 -4.31
N SER A 231 -9.09 -9.95 -3.60
CA SER A 231 -9.50 -11.37 -3.63
C SER A 231 -10.72 -11.64 -4.50
N GLY A 232 -11.52 -10.62 -4.82
CA GLY A 232 -12.78 -10.77 -5.55
C GLY A 232 -13.91 -11.39 -4.73
N ILE A 233 -13.71 -11.64 -3.43
CA ILE A 233 -14.72 -12.19 -2.53
C ILE A 233 -15.81 -11.16 -2.29
N CYS A 234 -17.05 -11.54 -2.58
CA CYS A 234 -18.22 -10.68 -2.46
C CYS A 234 -18.46 -10.24 -1.02
N ARG A 235 -18.89 -8.98 -0.88
CA ARG A 235 -19.25 -8.39 0.41
C ARG A 235 -20.76 -8.17 0.44
N SER A 236 -21.35 -8.30 1.64
CA SER A 236 -22.76 -7.99 1.88
C SER A 236 -23.74 -8.65 0.91
N CYS A 237 -23.66 -9.98 0.79
CA CYS A 237 -24.59 -10.77 -0.01
C CYS A 237 -26.06 -10.48 0.39
N ARG A 238 -26.88 -10.12 -0.58
CA ARG A 238 -28.33 -9.86 -0.40
C ARG A 238 -29.14 -11.14 -0.64
N ASP A 239 -30.47 -11.02 -0.61
CA ASP A 239 -31.39 -12.07 -1.03
C ASP A 239 -31.21 -13.41 -0.27
N ASN A 240 -30.83 -13.30 1.00
CA ASN A 240 -30.53 -14.44 1.88
C ASN A 240 -29.47 -15.40 1.31
N THR A 241 -28.53 -14.87 0.53
CA THR A 241 -27.39 -15.62 0.02
C THR A 241 -26.17 -15.44 0.91
N ALA A 242 -25.21 -16.35 0.77
CA ALA A 242 -23.97 -16.44 1.52
C ALA A 242 -22.87 -17.07 0.66
N GLY A 243 -21.69 -17.22 1.26
CA GLY A 243 -20.52 -17.77 0.59
C GLY A 243 -19.69 -16.72 -0.16
N PRO A 244 -18.49 -17.07 -0.65
CA PRO A 244 -17.53 -16.12 -1.23
C PRO A 244 -18.04 -15.39 -2.48
N TYR A 245 -18.99 -15.98 -3.20
CA TYR A 245 -19.55 -15.41 -4.43
C TYR A 245 -21.07 -15.22 -4.34
N CYS A 246 -21.62 -15.19 -3.13
CA CYS A 246 -23.08 -15.22 -2.91
C CYS A 246 -23.74 -16.40 -3.64
N ASN A 247 -23.06 -17.55 -3.63
CA ASN A 247 -23.39 -18.75 -4.41
C ASN A 247 -23.97 -19.87 -3.53
N GLU A 248 -24.29 -19.56 -2.29
CA GLU A 248 -24.89 -20.45 -1.29
C GLU A 248 -26.08 -19.73 -0.67
N CYS A 249 -27.08 -20.46 -0.18
CA CYS A 249 -28.11 -19.85 0.65
C CYS A 249 -27.58 -19.71 2.08
N ALA A 250 -27.94 -18.61 2.73
CA ALA A 250 -27.65 -18.41 4.15
C ALA A 250 -28.30 -19.50 5.00
N VAL A 251 -27.77 -19.72 6.20
CA VAL A 251 -28.30 -20.73 7.13
C VAL A 251 -29.80 -20.49 7.37
N GLY A 252 -30.60 -21.52 7.15
CA GLY A 252 -32.06 -21.46 7.26
C GLY A 252 -32.80 -21.12 5.96
N TYR A 253 -32.07 -21.03 4.84
CA TYR A 253 -32.62 -20.84 3.50
C TYR A 253 -32.14 -21.94 2.56
N VAL A 254 -32.96 -22.27 1.56
CA VAL A 254 -32.68 -23.28 0.52
C VAL A 254 -33.17 -22.80 -0.85
N GLY A 255 -32.52 -23.29 -1.91
CA GLY A 255 -32.84 -22.96 -3.29
C GLY A 255 -31.60 -22.90 -4.18
N ASP A 256 -31.67 -22.15 -5.29
CA ASP A 256 -30.58 -22.00 -6.26
C ASP A 256 -30.07 -20.55 -6.35
N PRO A 257 -29.11 -20.15 -5.49
CA PRO A 257 -28.52 -18.81 -5.48
C PRO A 257 -27.72 -18.47 -6.77
N ARG A 258 -27.42 -19.45 -7.63
CA ARG A 258 -26.72 -19.17 -8.90
C ARG A 258 -27.67 -18.67 -9.99
N SER A 259 -28.98 -18.78 -9.78
CA SER A 259 -29.98 -18.24 -10.69
C SER A 259 -29.98 -16.71 -10.76
N GLY A 260 -29.40 -16.04 -9.76
CA GLY A 260 -29.33 -14.59 -9.62
C GLY A 260 -30.67 -13.90 -9.41
N ARG A 261 -31.71 -14.65 -9.05
CA ARG A 261 -33.04 -14.12 -8.77
C ARG A 261 -33.17 -13.70 -7.30
N PRO A 262 -33.83 -12.57 -6.97
CA PRO A 262 -33.98 -12.15 -5.58
C PRO A 262 -34.72 -13.15 -4.67
N ASP A 263 -35.51 -14.07 -5.25
CA ASP A 263 -36.24 -15.13 -4.55
C ASP A 263 -35.55 -16.50 -4.62
N ALA A 264 -34.28 -16.53 -5.05
CA ALA A 264 -33.47 -17.74 -5.22
C ALA A 264 -33.30 -18.56 -3.95
N CYS A 265 -33.28 -17.90 -2.78
CA CYS A 265 -33.13 -18.53 -1.48
C CYS A 265 -34.38 -18.27 -0.62
N GLN A 266 -35.15 -19.32 -0.36
CA GLN A 266 -36.39 -19.26 0.41
C GLN A 266 -36.20 -19.90 1.78
N ALA A 267 -36.91 -19.37 2.78
CA ALA A 267 -36.83 -19.87 4.15
C ALA A 267 -37.25 -21.34 4.23
N CYS A 268 -36.58 -22.11 5.08
CA CYS A 268 -36.85 -23.52 5.29
C CYS A 268 -38.32 -23.81 5.67
N PRO A 269 -39.09 -24.52 4.84
CA PRO A 269 -40.48 -24.87 5.11
C PRO A 269 -40.56 -26.13 5.97
N CYS A 270 -40.26 -25.98 7.26
CA CYS A 270 -40.11 -27.09 8.20
C CYS A 270 -41.11 -27.03 9.35
N PRO A 271 -42.36 -27.52 9.20
CA PRO A 271 -43.06 -27.91 7.97
C PRO A 271 -43.65 -26.72 7.19
N LEU A 272 -43.80 -25.57 7.86
CA LEU A 272 -44.23 -24.31 7.27
C LEU A 272 -43.14 -23.24 7.45
N THR A 273 -43.28 -22.12 6.76
CA THR A 273 -42.37 -20.96 6.86
C THR A 273 -42.83 -19.91 7.89
N THR A 274 -44.06 -20.06 8.41
CA THR A 274 -44.60 -19.19 9.46
C THR A 274 -43.99 -19.54 10.81
N ALA A 275 -43.46 -18.55 11.52
CA ALA A 275 -42.73 -18.74 12.78
C ALA A 275 -43.50 -19.56 13.85
N GLU A 276 -44.83 -19.49 13.87
CA GLU A 276 -45.68 -20.26 14.80
C GLU A 276 -45.66 -21.78 14.53
N ASN A 277 -45.44 -22.19 13.28
CA ASN A 277 -45.47 -23.58 12.82
C ASN A 277 -44.17 -23.97 12.09
N GLN A 278 -43.08 -23.28 12.40
CA GLN A 278 -41.75 -23.59 11.90
C GLN A 278 -40.98 -24.33 12.98
N PHE A 279 -41.10 -25.65 12.96
CA PHE A 279 -40.51 -26.57 13.92
C PHE A 279 -39.00 -26.74 13.72
N SER A 280 -38.47 -26.39 12.54
CA SER A 280 -37.02 -26.25 12.35
C SER A 280 -36.65 -24.99 11.57
N ARG A 281 -35.66 -24.23 12.07
CA ARG A 281 -35.15 -23.04 11.37
C ARG A 281 -34.09 -23.36 10.32
N THR A 282 -33.63 -24.60 10.25
CA THR A 282 -32.51 -25.03 9.40
C THR A 282 -32.85 -26.31 8.66
N CYS A 283 -32.48 -26.35 7.39
CA CYS A 283 -32.76 -27.47 6.49
C CYS A 283 -31.68 -27.58 5.43
N VAL A 284 -31.62 -28.74 4.78
CA VAL A 284 -30.71 -29.03 3.68
C VAL A 284 -31.49 -29.58 2.50
N LEU A 285 -31.01 -29.30 1.28
CA LEU A 285 -31.53 -29.95 0.08
C LEU A 285 -30.88 -31.33 -0.05
N ASP A 286 -31.69 -32.38 0.02
CA ASP A 286 -31.26 -33.77 -0.10
C ASP A 286 -30.98 -34.13 -1.56
N ARG A 287 -30.32 -35.26 -1.82
CA ARG A 287 -29.95 -35.70 -3.18
C ARG A 287 -31.16 -35.93 -4.08
N ASP A 288 -32.30 -36.23 -3.49
CA ASP A 288 -33.57 -36.45 -4.17
C ASP A 288 -34.23 -35.12 -4.62
N GLY A 289 -33.65 -33.97 -4.28
CA GLY A 289 -34.20 -32.63 -4.53
C GLY A 289 -35.19 -32.17 -3.47
N ASP A 290 -35.51 -33.03 -2.50
CA ASP A 290 -36.40 -32.71 -1.38
C ASP A 290 -35.66 -32.00 -0.24
N ILE A 291 -36.41 -31.21 0.54
CA ILE A 291 -35.90 -30.50 1.70
C ILE A 291 -35.99 -31.40 2.93
N THR A 292 -34.88 -31.56 3.65
CA THR A 292 -34.80 -32.28 4.93
C THR A 292 -34.42 -31.32 6.06
N CYS A 293 -35.26 -31.23 7.07
CA CYS A 293 -35.07 -30.38 8.25
C CYS A 293 -34.06 -31.00 9.22
N THR A 294 -33.26 -30.17 9.88
CA THR A 294 -32.05 -30.62 10.59
C THR A 294 -32.15 -30.55 12.11
N ALA A 295 -33.17 -29.87 12.63
CA ALA A 295 -33.38 -29.69 14.06
C ALA A 295 -34.87 -29.78 14.38
N CYS A 296 -35.43 -30.99 14.38
CA CYS A 296 -36.82 -31.20 14.79
C CYS A 296 -36.96 -31.15 16.31
N PRO A 297 -38.06 -30.56 16.85
CA PRO A 297 -38.34 -30.60 18.27
C PRO A 297 -38.67 -32.03 18.72
N GLU A 298 -38.55 -32.28 20.02
CA GLU A 298 -38.86 -33.58 20.60
C GLU A 298 -40.32 -33.98 20.30
N GLY A 299 -40.51 -35.20 19.78
CA GLY A 299 -41.82 -35.72 19.39
C GLY A 299 -42.20 -35.51 17.91
N TYR A 300 -41.43 -34.72 17.14
CA TYR A 300 -41.64 -34.54 15.70
C TYR A 300 -40.59 -35.32 14.89
N ILE A 301 -41.04 -35.98 13.83
CA ILE A 301 -40.20 -36.86 13.00
C ILE A 301 -40.44 -36.60 11.51
N GLY A 302 -39.79 -37.35 10.64
CA GLY A 302 -39.94 -37.19 9.18
C GLY A 302 -39.03 -36.09 8.60
N LYS A 303 -39.09 -35.91 7.27
CA LYS A 303 -38.18 -35.00 6.57
C LYS A 303 -38.49 -33.54 6.87
N LYS A 304 -39.73 -33.18 7.25
CA LYS A 304 -40.18 -31.81 7.51
C LYS A 304 -40.53 -31.52 8.97
N CYS A 305 -40.20 -32.43 9.88
CA CYS A 305 -40.60 -32.39 11.29
C CYS A 305 -42.13 -32.40 11.45
N GLU A 306 -42.82 -33.20 10.67
CA GLU A 306 -44.27 -33.41 10.73
C GLU A 306 -44.73 -34.32 11.89
#